data_AF-A0A9D4QZR8-F1
#
_entry.id   AF-A0A9D4QZR8-F1
#
_cell.length_a   1.000
_cell.length_b   1.000
_cell.length_c   1.000
_cell.angle_alpha   90.00
_cell.angle_beta   90.00
_cell.angle_gamma   90.00
#
_symmetry.space_group_name_H-M   'P 1'
#
loop_
_entity.id
_entity.type
_entity.pdbx_description
1 polymer ?
#
loop_
_entity_poly.entity_id
_entity_poly.type
_entity_poly.pdbx_seq_one_letter_code
_entity_poly.pdbx_strand_id
1 'polypeptide(L)'
;MQDPDHVMLCLLPETAPSDISHKIQQKLIEAYCLENHVLVVKVKNPEKLAFLLNKPVATKTEKDNPVTSPSVDSSCLLIEWPPKVQNSKQELRLMELIWSNQVVELPI
;
A
#
# COMPACT_ATOMS: atom_id res chain seq x y z
N MET A 1 0.90 -12.19 12.46
CA MET A 1 0.30 -12.24 11.11
C MET A 1 -1.10 -11.71 11.27
N GLN A 2 -1.39 -10.60 10.61
CA GLN A 2 -2.68 -9.93 10.68
C GLN A 2 -3.72 -10.74 9.91
N ASP A 3 -4.96 -10.80 10.40
CA ASP A 3 -6.01 -11.59 9.76
C ASP A 3 -6.24 -11.09 8.31
N PRO A 4 -6.10 -11.97 7.30
CA PRO A 4 -6.23 -11.58 5.90
C PRO A 4 -7.64 -11.06 5.58
N ASP A 5 -8.65 -11.49 6.32
CA ASP A 5 -10.05 -11.07 6.17
C ASP A 5 -10.26 -9.56 6.42
N HIS A 6 -9.37 -8.92 7.19
CA HIS A 6 -9.42 -7.49 7.45
C HIS A 6 -8.63 -6.66 6.43
N VAL A 7 -7.91 -7.32 5.52
CA VAL A 7 -7.11 -6.66 4.48
C VAL A 7 -7.92 -6.53 3.20
N MET A 8 -8.05 -5.30 2.73
CA MET A 8 -8.74 -4.98 1.47
C MET A 8 -7.79 -5.06 0.28
N LEU A 9 -6.59 -4.48 0.42
CA LEU A 9 -5.67 -4.26 -0.69
C LEU A 9 -4.21 -4.35 -0.24
N CYS A 10 -3.37 -4.94 -1.07
CA CYS A 10 -1.92 -4.97 -0.93
C CYS A 10 -1.26 -4.14 -2.05
N LEU A 11 -0.45 -3.15 -1.67
CA LEU A 11 0.38 -2.37 -2.60
C LEU A 11 1.80 -2.93 -2.58
N LEU A 12 2.25 -3.40 -3.76
CA LEU A 12 3.59 -3.93 -3.99
C LEU A 12 4.32 -3.02 -4.98
N PRO A 13 5.30 -2.22 -4.55
CA PRO A 13 6.12 -1.43 -5.44
C PRO A 13 7.03 -2.31 -6.30
N GLU A 14 7.30 -1.88 -7.52
CA GLU A 14 8.27 -2.55 -8.37
C GLU A 14 9.68 -2.32 -7.83
N THR A 15 10.39 -3.40 -7.53
CA THR A 15 11.77 -3.33 -7.03
C THR A 15 12.79 -3.23 -8.14
N ALA A 16 13.83 -2.42 -7.90
CA ALA A 16 14.99 -2.36 -8.76
C ALA A 16 15.61 -3.77 -8.91
N PRO A 17 16.16 -4.10 -10.09
CA PRO A 17 16.54 -5.47 -10.40
C PRO A 17 17.70 -6.04 -9.57
N SER A 18 18.42 -5.22 -8.81
CA SER A 18 19.63 -5.57 -8.06
C SER A 18 19.42 -6.38 -6.78
N ASP A 19 18.25 -6.27 -6.13
CA ASP A 19 18.02 -6.90 -4.82
C ASP A 19 17.21 -8.20 -4.91
N ILE A 20 17.90 -9.31 -5.12
CA ILE A 20 17.30 -10.65 -5.25
C ILE A 20 16.49 -11.04 -4.01
N SER A 21 17.01 -10.77 -2.81
CA SER A 21 16.31 -11.04 -1.55
C SER A 21 14.97 -10.30 -1.46
N HIS A 22 14.94 -9.05 -1.92
CA HIS A 22 13.73 -8.23 -1.92
C HIS A 22 12.71 -8.76 -2.94
N LYS A 23 13.16 -9.18 -4.13
CA LYS A 23 12.30 -9.84 -5.12
C LYS A 23 11.66 -11.12 -4.58
N ILE A 24 12.43 -11.93 -3.85
CA ILE A 24 11.90 -13.16 -3.25
C ILE A 24 10.83 -12.81 -2.20
N GLN A 25 11.10 -11.83 -1.34
CA GLN A 25 10.11 -11.37 -0.35
C GLN A 25 8.84 -10.86 -1.03
N GLN A 26 8.95 -10.05 -2.08
CA GLN A 26 7.80 -9.57 -2.84
C GLN A 26 7.01 -10.69 -3.50
N LYS A 27 7.70 -11.72 -4.01
CA LYS A 27 7.04 -12.90 -4.58
C LYS A 27 6.30 -13.73 -3.53
N LEU A 28 6.86 -13.87 -2.33
CA LEU A 28 6.17 -14.55 -1.24
C LEU A 28 4.93 -13.78 -0.79
N ILE A 29 5.00 -12.45 -0.72
CA ILE A 29 3.86 -11.60 -0.38
C ILE A 29 2.79 -11.66 -1.49
N GLU A 30 3.19 -11.55 -2.76
CA GLU A 30 2.29 -11.68 -3.91
C GLU A 30 1.55 -13.02 -3.87
N ALA A 31 2.26 -14.13 -3.64
CA ALA A 31 1.66 -15.45 -3.51
C ALA A 31 0.67 -15.52 -2.34
N TYR A 32 1.06 -15.03 -1.15
CA TYR A 32 0.19 -14.99 0.03
C TYR A 32 -1.09 -14.20 -0.23
N CYS A 33 -0.98 -13.01 -0.83
CA CYS A 33 -2.15 -12.18 -1.11
C CYS A 33 -3.09 -12.85 -2.12
N LEU A 34 -2.54 -13.48 -3.17
CA LEU A 34 -3.34 -14.21 -4.16
C LEU A 34 -4.07 -15.42 -3.53
N GLU A 35 -3.40 -16.19 -2.68
CA GLU A 35 -4.00 -17.34 -1.98
C GLU A 35 -5.13 -16.93 -1.04
N ASN A 36 -4.98 -15.77 -0.38
CA ASN A 36 -5.97 -15.24 0.55
C ASN A 36 -6.99 -14.29 -0.11
N HIS A 37 -7.05 -14.24 -1.45
CA HIS A 37 -7.95 -13.36 -2.21
C HIS A 37 -7.82 -11.87 -1.87
N VAL A 38 -6.66 -11.45 -1.35
CA VAL A 38 -6.31 -10.05 -1.15
C VAL A 38 -5.91 -9.46 -2.49
N LEU A 39 -6.50 -8.32 -2.83
CA LEU A 39 -6.15 -7.66 -4.08
C LEU A 39 -4.69 -7.22 -4.06
N VAL A 40 -3.95 -7.49 -5.13
CA VAL A 40 -2.57 -7.01 -5.30
C VAL A 40 -2.51 -5.92 -6.36
N VAL A 41 -1.93 -4.78 -6.00
CA VAL A 41 -1.67 -3.65 -6.90
C VAL A 41 -0.18 -3.41 -7.00
N LYS A 42 0.33 -3.48 -8.24
CA LYS A 42 1.73 -3.20 -8.53
C LYS A 42 1.93 -1.70 -8.78
N VAL A 43 2.84 -1.09 -8.04
CA VAL A 43 3.15 0.34 -8.11
C VAL A 43 4.48 0.52 -8.84
N LYS A 44 4.45 1.17 -10.01
CA LYS A 44 5.65 1.36 -10.84
C LYS A 44 6.63 2.39 -10.26
N ASN A 45 6.13 3.36 -9.50
CA ASN A 45 6.94 4.41 -8.90
C ASN A 45 7.00 4.30 -7.36
N PRO A 46 7.97 3.56 -6.79
CA PRO A 46 8.13 3.42 -5.33
C PRO A 46 8.45 4.75 -4.64
N GLU A 47 9.16 5.67 -5.28
CA GLU A 47 9.53 6.97 -4.70
C GLU A 47 8.30 7.85 -4.47
N LYS A 48 7.38 7.85 -5.43
CA LYS A 48 6.10 8.57 -5.31
C LYS A 48 5.22 7.96 -4.24
N LEU A 49 5.24 6.63 -4.08
CA LEU A 49 4.54 5.97 -2.98
C LEU A 49 5.11 6.41 -1.62
N ALA A 50 6.43 6.38 -1.47
CA ALA A 50 7.10 6.84 -0.26
C ALA A 50 6.78 8.32 0.03
N PHE A 51 6.71 9.18 -1.00
CA PHE A 51 6.28 10.57 -0.84
C PHE A 51 4.84 10.69 -0.35
N LEU A 52 3.92 9.86 -0.87
CA LEU A 52 2.51 9.87 -0.45
C LEU A 52 2.35 9.43 1.01
N LEU A 53 3.12 8.45 1.46
CA LEU A 53 3.12 7.99 2.85
C LEU A 53 3.70 9.02 3.81
N ASN A 54 4.78 9.68 3.41
CA ASN A 54 5.49 10.65 4.24
C ASN A 54 4.93 12.07 4.12
N LYS A 55 3.88 12.29 3.32
CA LYS A 55 3.29 13.61 3.17
C LYS A 55 2.70 14.03 4.53
N PRO A 56 3.22 15.09 5.17
CA PRO A 56 2.58 15.59 6.37
C PRO A 56 1.19 16.07 5.97
N VAL A 57 0.16 15.41 6.50
CA VAL A 57 -1.19 15.97 6.50
C VAL A 57 -1.04 17.33 7.16
N ALA A 58 -1.34 18.39 6.42
CA ALA A 58 -1.24 19.77 6.92
C ALA A 58 -2.33 20.03 7.97
N THR A 59 -2.31 19.33 9.09
CA THR A 59 -2.93 19.78 10.32
C THR A 59 -2.02 20.86 10.87
N LYS A 60 -2.47 22.11 10.74
CA LYS A 60 -1.84 23.25 11.38
C LYS A 60 -1.87 23.04 12.89
N THR A 61 -0.79 22.54 13.46
CA THR A 61 -0.47 22.80 14.86
C THR A 61 1.04 22.86 15.02
N GLU A 62 1.46 23.97 15.61
CA GLU A 62 2.83 24.38 15.81
C GLU A 62 3.61 23.45 16.75
N LYS A 63 4.94 23.48 16.53
CA LYS A 63 6.04 23.17 17.45
C LYS A 63 6.50 21.72 17.65
N ASP A 64 7.78 21.60 17.30
CA ASP A 64 8.88 20.89 17.95
C ASP A 64 9.42 19.59 17.34
N ASN A 65 10.72 19.71 17.05
CA ASN A 65 11.76 18.72 16.77
C ASN A 65 11.73 17.99 15.41
N PRO A 66 12.84 18.03 14.64
CA PRO A 66 13.08 17.07 13.57
C PRO A 66 13.41 15.73 14.22
N VAL A 67 12.38 15.02 14.67
CA VAL A 67 12.47 13.57 14.85
C VAL A 67 12.66 13.02 13.44
N THR A 68 13.88 12.56 13.15
CA THR A 68 14.17 11.68 12.01
C THR A 68 13.23 10.49 12.16
N SER A 69 12.04 10.59 11.56
CA SER A 69 11.08 9.50 11.56
C SER A 69 11.75 8.31 10.88
N PRO A 70 11.57 7.08 11.40
CA PRO A 70 12.13 5.90 10.76
C PRO A 70 11.71 5.93 9.29
N SER A 71 12.65 5.73 8.38
CA SER A 71 12.34 5.56 6.96
C SER A 71 11.35 4.40 6.88
N VAL A 72 10.07 4.71 6.67
CA VAL A 72 9.03 3.69 6.62
C VAL A 72 9.36 2.80 5.42
N ASP A 73 9.69 1.54 5.70
CA ASP A 73 9.98 0.56 4.67
C ASP A 73 8.75 0.47 3.75
N SER A 74 8.89 1.05 2.56
CA SER A 74 7.80 1.15 1.59
C SER A 74 7.69 -0.10 0.72
N SER A 75 8.33 -1.20 1.14
CA SER A 75 8.49 -2.46 0.40
C SER A 75 7.19 -3.20 0.13
N CYS A 76 6.18 -3.00 0.99
CA CYS A 76 4.82 -3.52 0.86
C CYS A 76 3.90 -2.73 1.79
N LEU A 77 2.69 -2.41 1.35
CA LEU A 77 1.66 -1.83 2.21
C LEU A 77 0.41 -2.70 2.18
N LEU A 78 -0.16 -2.94 3.36
CA LEU A 78 -1.44 -3.60 3.53
C LEU A 78 -2.46 -2.53 3.93
N ILE A 79 -3.51 -2.39 3.15
CA ILE A 79 -4.62 -1.48 3.41
C ILE A 79 -5.76 -2.32 3.97
N GLU A 80 -6.13 -2.04 5.20
CA GLU A 80 -7.27 -2.65 5.86
C GLU A 80 -8.59 -2.01 5.46
N TRP A 81 -9.67 -2.75 5.67
CA TRP A 81 -11.01 -2.20 5.52
C TRP A 81 -11.21 -1.01 6.48
N PRO A 82 -11.69 0.14 5.99
CA PRO A 82 -11.95 1.27 6.86
C PRO A 82 -12.99 0.88 7.93
N PRO A 83 -12.80 1.28 9.19
CA PRO A 83 -13.73 0.96 10.26
C PRO A 83 -15.04 1.76 10.08
N LYS A 84 -16.01 1.20 9.36
CA LYS A 84 -17.42 1.64 9.17
C LYS A 84 -17.72 3.15 9.28
N VAL A 85 -16.83 4.06 8.86
CA VAL A 85 -17.02 5.51 9.01
C VAL A 85 -16.20 6.26 7.97
N GLN A 86 -16.75 6.36 6.75
CA GLN A 86 -16.88 7.57 5.92
C GLN A 86 -16.92 7.20 4.44
N ASN A 87 -18.11 7.29 3.83
CA ASN A 87 -18.35 7.24 2.39
C ASN A 87 -17.60 8.35 1.63
N SER A 88 -16.28 8.24 1.53
CA SER A 88 -15.51 9.12 0.66
C SER A 88 -15.72 8.66 -0.79
N LYS A 89 -15.91 9.60 -1.71
CA LYS A 89 -16.07 9.32 -3.15
C LYS A 89 -14.90 8.49 -3.72
N GLN A 90 -13.75 8.53 -3.04
CA GLN A 90 -12.54 7.79 -3.37
C GLN A 90 -12.64 6.31 -2.97
N GLU A 91 -13.23 5.99 -1.81
CA GLU A 91 -13.50 4.60 -1.41
C GLU A 91 -14.45 3.90 -2.38
N LEU A 92 -15.52 4.57 -2.81
CA LEU A 92 -16.45 4.02 -3.80
C LEU A 92 -15.76 3.73 -5.14
N ARG A 93 -14.93 4.66 -5.62
CA ARG A 93 -14.14 4.44 -6.85
C ARG A 93 -13.12 3.32 -6.70
N LEU A 94 -12.50 3.23 -5.53
CA LEU A 94 -11.57 2.16 -5.23
C LEU A 94 -12.32 0.83 -5.26
N MET A 95 -13.46 0.71 -4.58
CA MET A 95 -14.32 -0.48 -4.61
C MET A 95 -14.72 -0.91 -6.03
N GLU A 96 -15.11 0.03 -6.90
CA GLU A 96 -15.44 -0.26 -8.31
C GLU A 96 -14.25 -0.81 -9.11
N LEU A 97 -13.06 -0.24 -8.91
CA LEU A 97 -11.83 -0.67 -9.58
C LEU A 97 -11.35 -2.03 -9.07
N ILE A 98 -11.46 -2.27 -7.77
CA ILE A 98 -11.03 -3.49 -7.08
C ILE A 98 -11.93 -4.66 -7.46
N TRP A 99 -13.26 -4.47 -7.49
CA TRP A 99 -14.21 -5.55 -7.80
C TRP A 99 -14.06 -6.09 -9.24
N SER A 100 -13.52 -5.27 -10.15
CA SER A 100 -13.42 -5.64 -11.56
C SER A 100 -12.15 -6.42 -11.92
N ASN A 101 -11.08 -6.36 -11.11
CA ASN A 101 -9.78 -6.93 -11.47
C ASN A 101 -9.02 -7.41 -10.22
N GLN A 102 -8.56 -8.66 -10.23
CA GLN A 102 -7.78 -9.28 -9.14
C GLN A 102 -6.30 -8.85 -9.12
N VAL A 103 -5.82 -8.18 -10.17
CA VAL A 103 -4.52 -7.50 -10.23
C VAL A 103 -4.71 -6.20 -11.02
N VAL A 104 -4.43 -5.05 -10.42
CA VAL A 104 -4.48 -3.75 -11.12
C VAL A 104 -3.08 -3.17 -11.17
N GLU A 105 -2.57 -2.93 -12.39
CA GLU A 105 -1.37 -2.12 -12.57
C GLU A 105 -1.76 -0.64 -12.57
N LEU A 106 -1.29 0.12 -11.57
CA LEU A 106 -1.53 1.55 -11.53
C LEU A 106 -0.29 2.31 -12.03
N PRO A 107 -0.45 3.25 -13.00
CA PRO A 107 0.65 4.05 -13.54
C PRO A 107 1.06 5.21 -12.62
N ILE A 108 0.80 5.12 -11.32
CA ILE A 108 1.16 6.19 -10.37
C ILE A 108 2.66 6.20 -10.15
#